data_AF-A0A3E0DT33-F1
#
_entry.id   AF-A0A3E0DT33-F1
#
_cell.length_a   1.000
_cell.length_b   1.000
_cell.length_c   1.000
_cell.angle_alpha   90.00
_cell.angle_beta   90.00
_cell.angle_gamma   90.00
#
_symmetry.space_group_name_H-M   'P 1'
#
loop_
_entity.id
_entity.type
_entity.pdbx_description
1 polymer ?
#
loop_
_entity_poly.entity_id
_entity_poly.type
_entity_poly.pdbx_seq_one_letter_code
_entity_poly.pdbx_strand_id
1 'polypeptide(L)'
;MEQALEKLQEINGYLLENAKGENGLGLLNGKLGLIIYFYHLARKTEDQEFLEVAENLVGEIFEKLREAKLPADFENGLAGIAWGISYLVNSDFVEADLDDTLGDLDDRIFKFLEDQKGKLPANLRNGIIGYLFYCFDRLENSLKSGHQSNIYIFQNLGARLLNQLGQLIEEEKLQDREPQLFSLFWDLPLVLIVLEQSKRLQVNPKKAERILDYLLPTLLSIFPSLHSNRLYLLLGIESVLKEIDQPYLRKHAMFLKRSIDM
;
A
#
# COMPACT_ATOMS: atom_id res chain seq x y z
N MET A 1 -8.83 -15.42 -24.49
CA MET A 1 -7.38 -15.46 -24.20
C MET A 1 -6.59 -14.64 -25.20
N GLU A 2 -6.77 -14.83 -26.51
CA GLU A 2 -6.04 -14.08 -27.55
C GLU A 2 -6.20 -12.55 -27.45
N GLN A 3 -7.44 -12.06 -27.31
CA GLN A 3 -7.71 -10.62 -27.10
C GLN A 3 -7.06 -10.04 -25.83
N ALA A 4 -6.90 -10.84 -24.78
CA ALA A 4 -6.26 -10.38 -23.54
C ALA A 4 -4.74 -10.26 -23.72
N LEU A 5 -4.14 -11.16 -24.50
CA LEU A 5 -2.72 -11.13 -24.82
C LEU A 5 -2.38 -9.96 -25.73
N GLU A 6 -3.19 -9.71 -26.76
CA GLU A 6 -3.04 -8.52 -27.62
C GLU A 6 -3.13 -7.24 -26.80
N LYS A 7 -4.11 -7.15 -25.88
CA LYS A 7 -4.25 -5.97 -25.03
C LYS A 7 -3.07 -5.79 -24.08
N LEU A 8 -2.50 -6.88 -23.56
CA LEU A 8 -1.30 -6.84 -22.73
C LEU A 8 -0.09 -6.33 -23.52
N GLN A 9 0.08 -6.74 -24.79
CA GLN A 9 1.14 -6.24 -25.65
C GLN A 9 0.99 -4.74 -25.94
N GLU A 10 -0.24 -4.27 -26.18
CA GLU A 10 -0.55 -2.85 -26.34
C GLU A 10 -0.15 -2.06 -25.07
N ILE A 11 -0.53 -2.56 -23.88
CA ILE A 11 -0.16 -1.98 -22.60
C ILE A 11 1.36 -1.94 -22.42
N ASN A 12 2.07 -3.03 -22.74
CA ASN A 12 3.53 -3.08 -22.65
C ASN A 12 4.18 -2.00 -23.51
N GLY A 13 3.71 -1.81 -24.75
CA GLY A 13 4.18 -0.75 -25.64
C GLY A 13 4.03 0.64 -25.01
N TYR A 14 2.84 0.96 -24.50
CA TYR A 14 2.59 2.23 -23.82
C TYR A 14 3.45 2.43 -22.56
N LEU A 15 3.67 1.38 -21.77
CA LEU A 15 4.49 1.48 -20.56
C LEU A 15 5.99 1.62 -20.88
N LEU A 16 6.47 1.00 -21.96
CA LEU A 16 7.85 1.15 -22.42
C LEU A 16 8.14 2.58 -22.91
N GLU A 17 7.20 3.19 -23.62
CA GLU A 17 7.32 4.60 -24.01
C GLU A 17 7.32 5.51 -22.78
N ASN A 18 6.42 5.26 -21.83
CA ASN A 18 6.38 6.01 -20.57
C ASN A 18 7.68 5.85 -19.75
N ALA A 19 8.29 4.66 -19.71
CA ALA A 19 9.55 4.43 -19.00
C ALA A 19 10.67 5.37 -19.47
N LYS A 20 10.71 5.67 -20.77
CA LYS A 20 11.68 6.57 -21.41
C LYS A 20 11.40 8.05 -21.15
N GLY A 21 10.21 8.40 -20.71
CA GLY A 21 9.79 9.78 -20.46
C GLY A 21 10.33 10.38 -19.16
N GLU A 22 10.11 11.69 -19.00
CA GLU A 22 10.38 12.45 -17.77
C GLU A 22 9.27 12.26 -16.73
N ASN A 23 9.02 11.00 -16.36
CA ASN A 23 8.07 10.68 -15.30
C ASN A 23 8.63 11.00 -13.91
N GLY A 24 7.74 11.34 -12.98
CA GLY A 24 8.08 11.50 -11.56
C GLY A 24 8.59 10.20 -10.95
N LEU A 25 9.23 10.28 -9.78
CA LEU A 25 9.83 9.11 -9.11
C LEU A 25 8.83 8.27 -8.30
N GLY A 26 7.61 8.78 -8.12
CA GLY A 26 6.59 8.21 -7.23
C GLY A 26 6.17 6.77 -7.55
N LEU A 27 5.46 6.17 -6.59
CA LEU A 27 4.96 4.79 -6.70
C LEU A 27 3.77 4.66 -7.64
N LEU A 28 2.74 5.49 -7.46
CA LEU A 28 1.45 5.30 -8.14
C LEU A 28 1.40 6.02 -9.50
N ASN A 29 2.05 7.19 -9.61
CA ASN A 29 2.14 7.95 -10.86
C ASN A 29 3.60 8.23 -11.26
N GLY A 30 4.48 7.25 -11.11
CA GLY A 30 5.89 7.45 -11.39
C GLY A 30 6.66 6.20 -11.76
N LYS A 31 7.98 6.38 -11.91
CA LYS A 31 8.91 5.34 -12.39
C LYS A 31 8.94 4.12 -11.48
N LEU A 32 8.67 4.25 -10.18
CA LEU A 32 8.72 3.10 -9.27
C LEU A 32 7.62 2.07 -9.54
N GLY A 33 6.42 2.52 -9.88
CA GLY A 33 5.36 1.61 -10.33
C GLY A 33 5.72 0.87 -11.62
N LEU A 34 6.39 1.56 -12.55
CA LEU A 34 6.89 0.95 -13.79
C LEU A 34 7.97 -0.08 -13.51
N ILE A 35 8.91 0.20 -12.60
CA ILE A 35 9.95 -0.75 -12.19
C ILE A 35 9.33 -2.04 -11.67
N ILE A 36 8.37 -1.93 -10.74
CA ILE A 36 7.66 -3.10 -10.19
C ILE A 36 6.99 -3.89 -11.32
N TYR A 37 6.31 -3.20 -12.24
CA TYR A 37 5.67 -3.82 -13.38
C TYR A 37 6.66 -4.60 -14.26
N PHE A 38 7.77 -3.97 -14.68
CA PHE A 38 8.74 -4.58 -15.59
C PHE A 38 9.51 -5.73 -14.94
N TYR A 39 9.85 -5.65 -13.66
CA TYR A 39 10.44 -6.77 -12.93
C TYR A 39 9.53 -8.01 -12.92
N HIS A 40 8.23 -7.82 -12.64
CA HIS A 40 7.26 -8.92 -12.70
C HIS A 40 7.06 -9.45 -14.11
N LEU A 41 6.99 -8.56 -15.10
CA LEU A 41 6.86 -8.95 -16.50
C LEU A 41 8.07 -9.78 -16.94
N ALA A 42 9.28 -9.30 -16.70
CA ALA A 42 10.52 -10.01 -17.00
C ALA A 42 10.59 -11.38 -16.31
N ARG A 43 10.25 -11.45 -15.02
CA ARG A 43 10.20 -12.73 -14.28
C ARG A 43 9.18 -13.70 -14.86
N LYS A 44 8.06 -13.20 -15.40
CA LYS A 44 6.99 -14.04 -15.95
C LYS A 44 7.25 -14.50 -17.39
N THR A 45 7.90 -13.68 -18.20
CA THR A 45 8.18 -13.95 -19.62
C THR A 45 9.59 -14.48 -19.86
N GLU A 46 10.47 -14.39 -18.86
CA GLU A 46 11.91 -14.66 -18.96
C GLU A 46 12.62 -13.77 -20.00
N ASP A 47 12.04 -12.61 -20.28
CA ASP A 47 12.52 -11.67 -21.30
C ASP A 47 13.55 -10.70 -20.68
N GLN A 48 14.77 -10.74 -21.24
CA GLN A 48 15.89 -9.92 -20.77
C GLN A 48 15.72 -8.44 -21.11
N GLU A 49 14.96 -8.08 -22.14
CA GLU A 49 14.74 -6.67 -22.49
C GLU A 49 13.95 -5.96 -21.38
N PHE A 50 12.92 -6.62 -20.82
CA PHE A 50 12.16 -6.06 -19.70
C PHE A 50 12.99 -5.99 -18.42
N LEU A 51 13.90 -6.94 -18.20
CA LEU A 51 14.81 -6.91 -17.07
C LEU A 51 15.76 -5.70 -17.16
N GLU A 52 16.39 -5.51 -18.32
CA GLU A 52 17.29 -4.37 -18.57
C GLU A 52 16.56 -3.03 -18.39
N VAL A 53 15.30 -2.92 -18.84
CA VAL A 53 14.47 -1.73 -18.60
C VAL A 53 14.26 -1.50 -17.10
N ALA A 54 13.92 -2.54 -16.34
CA ALA A 54 13.70 -2.42 -14.89
C ALA A 54 14.97 -2.00 -14.15
N GLU A 55 16.11 -2.62 -14.46
CA GLU A 55 17.42 -2.33 -13.83
C GLU A 55 17.88 -0.90 -14.12
N ASN A 56 17.75 -0.44 -15.36
CA ASN A 56 18.08 0.94 -15.74
C ASN A 56 17.24 1.95 -14.97
N LEU A 57 15.93 1.70 -14.86
CA LEU A 57 15.02 2.57 -14.10
C LEU A 57 15.35 2.59 -12.59
N VAL A 58 15.80 1.46 -12.01
CA VAL A 58 16.27 1.40 -10.62
C VAL A 58 17.47 2.32 -10.41
N GLY A 59 18.47 2.24 -11.30
CA GLY A 59 19.64 3.13 -11.25
C GLY A 59 19.23 4.60 -11.25
N GLU A 60 18.32 4.99 -12.16
CA GLU A 60 17.81 6.36 -12.21
C GLU A 60 17.13 6.81 -10.92
N ILE A 61 16.35 5.95 -10.26
CA ILE A 61 15.70 6.30 -8.99
C ILE A 61 16.76 6.62 -7.94
N PHE A 62 17.75 5.74 -7.75
CA PHE A 62 18.75 5.93 -6.71
C PHE A 62 19.66 7.15 -6.94
N GLU A 63 19.91 7.51 -8.19
CA GLU A 63 20.61 8.75 -8.55
C GLU A 63 19.77 9.99 -8.20
N LYS A 64 18.51 10.03 -8.65
CA LYS A 64 17.66 11.23 -8.52
C LYS A 64 17.10 11.43 -7.11
N LEU A 65 16.97 10.38 -6.31
CA LEU A 65 16.33 10.43 -4.99
C LEU A 65 17.05 11.38 -4.01
N ARG A 66 18.38 11.48 -4.12
CA ARG A 66 19.20 12.32 -3.25
C ARG A 66 18.99 13.82 -3.51
N GLU A 67 18.68 14.19 -4.75
CA GLU A 67 18.60 15.59 -5.18
C GLU A 67 17.15 16.09 -5.25
N ALA A 68 16.19 15.19 -5.39
CA ALA A 68 14.80 15.54 -5.64
C ALA A 68 14.07 16.08 -4.39
N LYS A 69 13.46 17.25 -4.55
CA LYS A 69 12.45 17.80 -3.61
C LYS A 69 11.10 17.14 -3.85
N LEU A 70 10.94 15.96 -3.27
CA LEU A 70 9.70 15.17 -3.36
C LEU A 70 8.75 15.47 -2.20
N PRO A 71 7.42 15.37 -2.42
CA PRO A 71 6.47 15.38 -1.33
C PRO A 71 6.68 14.15 -0.43
N ALA A 72 6.17 14.19 0.79
CA ALA A 72 6.26 13.06 1.73
C ALA A 72 5.14 12.03 1.56
N ASP A 73 4.21 12.24 0.60
CA ASP A 73 3.03 11.41 0.42
C ASP A 73 3.32 10.00 -0.13
N PHE A 74 2.28 9.16 -0.19
CA PHE A 74 2.38 7.79 -0.66
C PHE A 74 2.22 7.67 -2.18
N GLU A 75 1.46 8.57 -2.80
CA GLU A 75 1.16 8.50 -4.22
C GLU A 75 2.38 8.85 -5.09
N ASN A 76 2.99 10.00 -4.82
CA ASN A 76 4.05 10.61 -5.62
C ASN A 76 5.35 10.81 -4.83
N GLY A 77 5.31 10.57 -3.52
CA GLY A 77 6.32 11.01 -2.57
C GLY A 77 7.14 9.92 -1.90
N LEU A 78 7.90 10.36 -0.90
CA LEU A 78 8.89 9.55 -0.19
C LEU A 78 8.30 8.30 0.46
N ALA A 79 7.09 8.36 1.02
CA ALA A 79 6.48 7.21 1.70
C ALA A 79 6.17 6.08 0.72
N GLY A 80 5.66 6.42 -0.47
CA GLY A 80 5.43 5.45 -1.54
C GLY A 80 6.73 4.92 -2.11
N ILE A 81 7.75 5.79 -2.23
CA ILE A 81 9.06 5.38 -2.72
C ILE A 81 9.74 4.39 -1.77
N ALA A 82 9.75 4.70 -0.48
CA ALA A 82 10.29 3.80 0.55
C ALA A 82 9.56 2.45 0.54
N TRP A 83 8.23 2.46 0.49
CA TRP A 83 7.43 1.25 0.40
C TRP A 83 7.73 0.43 -0.87
N GLY A 84 7.85 1.09 -2.03
CA GLY A 84 8.15 0.40 -3.28
C GLY A 84 9.58 -0.14 -3.36
N ILE A 85 10.59 0.55 -2.82
CA ILE A 85 11.95 0.01 -2.71
C ILE A 85 11.96 -1.22 -1.79
N SER A 86 11.29 -1.14 -0.64
CA SER A 86 11.11 -2.28 0.25
C SER A 86 10.42 -3.46 -0.43
N TYR A 87 9.41 -3.19 -1.26
CA TYR A 87 8.75 -4.23 -2.06
C TYR A 87 9.72 -4.92 -3.03
N LEU A 88 10.58 -4.15 -3.73
CA LEU A 88 11.57 -4.70 -4.65
C LEU A 88 12.57 -5.61 -3.92
N VAL A 89 13.02 -5.20 -2.74
CA VAL A 89 13.93 -6.02 -1.92
C VAL A 89 13.24 -7.29 -1.42
N ASN A 90 12.05 -7.15 -0.83
CA ASN A 90 11.28 -8.30 -0.32
C ASN A 90 10.81 -9.28 -1.40
N SER A 91 10.84 -8.86 -2.68
CA SER A 91 10.49 -9.70 -3.82
C SER A 91 11.71 -10.32 -4.52
N ASP A 92 12.91 -10.16 -3.95
CA ASP A 92 14.19 -10.59 -4.52
C ASP A 92 14.46 -10.00 -5.92
N PHE A 93 14.01 -8.75 -6.16
CA PHE A 93 14.34 -8.01 -7.39
C PHE A 93 15.60 -7.16 -7.22
N VAL A 94 15.85 -6.66 -6.01
CA VAL A 94 17.00 -5.81 -5.67
C VAL A 94 17.57 -6.26 -4.33
N GLU A 95 18.88 -6.24 -4.18
CA GLU A 95 19.55 -6.50 -2.90
C GLU A 95 19.94 -5.16 -2.25
N ALA A 96 19.41 -4.88 -1.06
CA ALA A 96 19.76 -3.69 -0.28
C ALA A 96 19.49 -3.89 1.22
N ASP A 97 20.29 -3.26 2.08
CA ASP A 97 19.94 -3.08 3.49
C ASP A 97 18.88 -1.97 3.58
N LEU A 98 17.65 -2.33 3.92
CA LEU A 98 16.54 -1.38 3.97
C LEU A 98 16.63 -0.40 5.13
N ASP A 99 17.24 -0.76 6.26
CA ASP A 99 17.37 0.17 7.40
C ASP A 99 18.37 1.28 7.06
N ASP A 100 19.47 0.93 6.38
CA ASP A 100 20.48 1.89 5.91
C ASP A 100 20.00 2.69 4.69
N THR A 101 19.44 2.01 3.68
CA THR A 101 19.09 2.63 2.38
C THR A 101 17.99 3.68 2.51
N LEU A 102 17.05 3.48 3.44
CA LEU A 102 15.86 4.32 3.57
C LEU A 102 15.94 5.32 4.73
N GLY A 103 17.02 5.33 5.52
CA GLY A 103 17.14 6.20 6.71
C GLY A 103 16.91 7.69 6.43
N ASP A 104 17.55 8.23 5.38
CA ASP A 104 17.38 9.64 4.98
C ASP A 104 15.93 9.97 4.56
N LEU A 105 15.24 9.00 3.95
CA LEU A 105 13.83 9.14 3.56
C LEU A 105 12.93 9.12 4.80
N ASP A 106 13.20 8.18 5.69
CA ASP A 106 12.47 7.99 6.94
C ASP A 106 12.51 9.29 7.76
N ASP A 107 13.68 9.90 7.94
CA ASP A 107 13.86 11.17 8.65
C ASP A 107 13.02 12.31 8.07
N ARG A 108 12.99 12.43 6.73
CA ARG A 108 12.20 13.46 6.04
C ARG A 108 10.69 13.23 6.22
N ILE A 109 10.26 11.97 6.16
CA ILE A 109 8.86 11.60 6.39
C ILE A 109 8.47 11.88 7.84
N PHE A 110 9.29 11.48 8.82
CA PHE A 110 9.03 11.75 10.24
C PHE A 110 8.88 13.24 10.53
N LYS A 111 9.80 14.06 10.01
CA LYS A 111 9.72 15.52 10.14
C LYS A 111 8.40 16.08 9.59
N PHE A 112 8.02 15.65 8.39
CA PHE A 112 6.74 16.05 7.79
C PHE A 112 5.54 15.64 8.66
N LEU A 113 5.53 14.42 9.20
CA LEU A 113 4.43 13.93 10.04
C LEU A 113 4.31 14.68 11.37
N GLU A 114 5.42 15.13 11.95
CA GLU A 114 5.39 16.02 13.12
C GLU A 114 4.77 17.39 12.77
N ASP A 115 5.15 17.98 11.63
CA ASP A 115 4.63 19.28 11.18
C ASP A 115 3.12 19.22 10.84
N GLN A 116 2.64 18.08 10.35
CA GLN A 116 1.25 17.85 9.94
C GLN A 116 0.36 17.16 10.99
N LYS A 117 0.83 17.07 12.24
CA LYS A 117 0.14 16.33 13.30
C LYS A 117 -1.34 16.73 13.44
N GLY A 118 -2.22 15.77 13.21
CA GLY A 118 -3.68 15.93 13.34
C GLY A 118 -4.37 16.63 12.16
N LYS A 119 -3.67 16.90 11.05
CA LYS A 119 -4.20 17.61 9.88
C LYS A 119 -4.36 16.74 8.62
N LEU A 120 -3.85 15.52 8.66
CA LEU A 120 -3.83 14.63 7.49
C LEU A 120 -5.22 14.00 7.25
N PRO A 121 -5.62 13.80 5.99
CA PRO A 121 -6.83 13.07 5.65
C PRO A 121 -6.66 11.56 5.92
N ALA A 122 -7.74 10.79 5.86
CA ALA A 122 -7.68 9.34 6.09
C ALA A 122 -7.04 8.56 4.93
N ASN A 123 -7.21 9.02 3.70
CA ASN A 123 -6.99 8.28 2.45
C ASN A 123 -5.56 7.71 2.23
N LEU A 124 -5.43 6.84 1.21
CA LEU A 124 -4.15 6.24 0.81
C LEU A 124 -3.13 7.25 0.26
N ARG A 125 -3.55 8.17 -0.61
CA ARG A 125 -2.64 8.94 -1.48
C ARG A 125 -1.72 9.85 -0.68
N ASN A 126 -2.30 10.63 0.23
CA ASN A 126 -1.59 11.65 1.03
C ASN A 126 -2.07 11.68 2.49
N GLY A 127 -2.73 10.60 2.92
CA GLY A 127 -3.35 10.49 4.23
C GLY A 127 -2.80 9.36 5.08
N ILE A 128 -3.45 9.19 6.23
CA ILE A 128 -3.02 8.30 7.31
C ILE A 128 -2.91 6.84 6.85
N ILE A 129 -3.79 6.35 5.97
CA ILE A 129 -3.74 4.98 5.43
C ILE A 129 -2.41 4.75 4.70
N GLY A 130 -1.98 5.66 3.82
CA GLY A 130 -0.70 5.53 3.11
C GLY A 130 0.51 5.54 4.04
N TYR A 131 0.49 6.40 5.06
CA TYR A 131 1.54 6.42 6.07
C TYR A 131 1.56 5.18 6.95
N LEU A 132 0.41 4.54 7.19
CA LEU A 132 0.33 3.26 7.89
C LEU A 132 0.92 2.12 7.06
N PHE A 133 0.64 2.05 5.75
CA PHE A 133 1.27 1.07 4.87
C PHE A 133 2.79 1.20 4.86
N TYR A 134 3.31 2.42 4.69
CA TYR A 134 4.74 2.69 4.81
C TYR A 134 5.28 2.29 6.20
N CYS A 135 4.63 2.73 7.29
CA CYS A 135 5.12 2.51 8.65
C CYS A 135 5.14 1.02 9.03
N PHE A 136 4.11 0.25 8.65
CA PHE A 136 4.02 -1.16 8.94
C PHE A 136 4.98 -1.99 8.09
N ASP A 137 5.19 -1.61 6.83
CA ASP A 137 6.24 -2.20 6.01
C ASP A 137 7.62 -1.97 6.61
N ARG A 138 7.97 -0.73 7.00
CA ARG A 138 9.24 -0.44 7.67
C ARG A 138 9.41 -1.22 8.96
N LEU A 139 8.37 -1.27 9.81
CA LEU A 139 8.39 -2.06 11.05
C LEU A 139 8.67 -3.55 10.78
N GLU A 140 7.97 -4.14 9.81
CA GLU A 140 8.13 -5.54 9.47
C GLU A 140 9.56 -5.84 8.98
N ASN A 141 10.15 -4.96 8.18
CA ASN A 141 11.53 -5.12 7.73
C ASN A 141 12.54 -4.94 8.86
N SER A 142 12.38 -3.94 9.73
CA SER A 142 13.26 -3.76 10.89
C SER A 142 13.14 -4.91 11.90
N LEU A 143 11.97 -5.56 11.99
CA LEU A 143 11.80 -6.79 12.79
C LEU A 143 12.60 -7.96 12.19
N LYS A 144 12.63 -8.10 10.85
CA LYS A 144 13.43 -9.13 10.16
C LYS A 144 14.93 -8.90 10.31
N SER A 145 15.40 -7.65 10.21
CA SER A 145 16.82 -7.30 10.37
C SER A 145 17.28 -7.28 11.84
N GLY A 146 16.33 -7.13 12.78
CA GLY A 146 16.62 -6.99 14.21
C GLY A 146 17.04 -5.57 14.62
N HIS A 147 16.81 -4.56 13.78
CA HIS A 147 17.20 -3.17 14.03
C HIS A 147 16.34 -2.50 15.13
N GLN A 148 16.80 -2.61 16.37
CA GLN A 148 16.03 -2.26 17.59
C GLN A 148 15.50 -0.83 17.61
N SER A 149 16.31 0.15 17.18
CA SER A 149 15.90 1.56 17.16
C SER A 149 14.71 1.79 16.23
N ASN A 150 14.77 1.22 15.02
CA ASN A 150 13.70 1.39 14.03
C ASN A 150 12.44 0.65 14.46
N ILE A 151 12.57 -0.56 15.05
CA ILE A 151 11.44 -1.28 15.63
C ILE A 151 10.68 -0.39 16.62
N TYR A 152 11.38 0.24 17.58
CA TYR A 152 10.76 1.11 18.56
C TYR A 152 10.10 2.34 17.93
N ILE A 153 10.79 2.98 16.98
CA ILE A 153 10.29 4.20 16.31
C ILE A 153 9.01 3.88 15.52
N PHE A 154 9.03 2.85 14.68
CA PHE A 154 7.88 2.51 13.84
C PHE A 154 6.71 1.90 14.62
N GLN A 155 6.96 1.19 15.72
CA GLN A 155 5.88 0.77 16.63
C GLN A 155 5.13 1.98 17.20
N ASN A 156 5.86 2.99 17.69
CA ASN A 156 5.25 4.20 18.25
C ASN A 156 4.56 5.05 17.20
N LEU A 157 5.19 5.23 16.03
CA LEU A 157 4.56 5.96 14.93
C LEU A 157 3.27 5.26 14.48
N GLY A 158 3.32 3.95 14.26
CA GLY A 158 2.18 3.15 13.84
C GLY A 158 1.02 3.23 14.85
N ALA A 159 1.31 3.14 16.15
CA ALA A 159 0.29 3.28 17.19
C ALA A 159 -0.38 4.66 17.18
N ARG A 160 0.41 5.72 16.95
CA ARG A 160 -0.08 7.10 16.83
C ARG A 160 -0.95 7.29 15.59
N LEU A 161 -0.47 6.85 14.42
CA LEU A 161 -1.20 6.94 13.16
C LEU A 161 -2.50 6.14 13.22
N LEU A 162 -2.50 4.94 13.81
CA LEU A 162 -3.70 4.12 13.98
C LEU A 162 -4.74 4.79 14.88
N ASN A 163 -4.30 5.47 15.95
CA ASN A 163 -5.20 6.26 16.79
C ASN A 163 -5.84 7.41 16.01
N GLN A 164 -5.06 8.12 15.18
CA GLN A 164 -5.57 9.19 14.31
C GLN A 164 -6.55 8.66 13.26
N LEU A 165 -6.25 7.52 12.63
CA LEU A 165 -7.17 6.87 11.70
C LEU A 165 -8.51 6.55 12.37
N GLY A 166 -8.48 5.97 13.56
CA GLY A 166 -9.70 5.67 14.32
C GLY A 166 -10.53 6.91 14.61
N GLN A 167 -9.90 8.04 14.95
CA GLN A 167 -10.60 9.32 15.14
C GLN A 167 -11.25 9.80 13.84
N LEU A 168 -10.54 9.75 12.71
CA LEU A 168 -11.09 10.17 11.41
C LEU A 168 -12.28 9.31 10.97
N ILE A 169 -12.24 8.00 11.27
CA ILE A 169 -13.34 7.07 11.01
C ILE A 169 -14.55 7.43 11.87
N GLU A 170 -14.35 7.69 13.16
CA GLU A 170 -15.41 8.12 14.09
C GLU A 170 -16.03 9.48 13.69
N GLU A 171 -15.25 10.33 13.01
CA GLU A 171 -15.68 11.62 12.43
C GLU A 171 -16.30 11.49 11.02
N GLU A 172 -16.55 10.27 10.52
CA GLU A 172 -17.12 9.99 9.19
C GLU A 172 -16.29 10.59 8.02
N LYS A 173 -14.97 10.71 8.18
CA LYS A 173 -14.03 11.26 7.16
C LYS A 173 -13.40 10.19 6.27
N LEU A 174 -14.07 9.06 6.09
CA LEU A 174 -13.62 7.93 5.29
C LEU A 174 -14.44 7.82 4.00
N GLN A 175 -13.81 7.49 2.86
CA GLN A 175 -14.55 7.04 1.69
C GLN A 175 -15.01 5.58 1.90
N ASP A 176 -16.10 5.40 2.63
CA ASP A 176 -16.67 4.08 2.95
C ASP A 176 -17.64 3.55 1.88
N ARG A 177 -18.23 4.44 1.08
CA ARG A 177 -19.16 4.09 -0.01
C ARG A 177 -18.45 3.49 -1.22
N GLU A 178 -19.16 2.56 -1.87
CA GLU A 178 -18.70 1.96 -3.13
C GLU A 178 -18.48 3.06 -4.20
N PRO A 179 -17.30 3.12 -4.84
CA PRO A 179 -17.08 4.02 -5.97
C PRO A 179 -17.80 3.54 -7.24
N GLN A 180 -18.21 4.50 -8.09
CA GLN A 180 -18.95 4.22 -9.34
C GLN A 180 -18.15 3.37 -10.35
N LEU A 181 -16.83 3.51 -10.34
CA LEU A 181 -15.88 2.70 -11.10
C LEU A 181 -14.96 1.99 -10.12
N PHE A 182 -14.38 0.87 -10.55
CA PHE A 182 -13.35 0.22 -9.75
C PHE A 182 -12.22 1.20 -9.42
N SER A 183 -11.83 1.24 -8.15
CA SER A 183 -10.77 2.10 -7.68
C SER A 183 -10.05 1.46 -6.51
N LEU A 184 -8.71 1.38 -6.61
CA LEU A 184 -7.85 0.98 -5.50
C LEU A 184 -7.90 1.99 -4.34
N PHE A 185 -8.42 3.20 -4.58
CA PHE A 185 -8.56 4.28 -3.60
C PHE A 185 -9.89 4.22 -2.84
N TRP A 186 -10.60 3.09 -2.89
CA TRP A 186 -11.68 2.85 -1.95
C TRP A 186 -11.08 2.55 -0.58
N ASP A 187 -11.29 3.44 0.39
CA ASP A 187 -10.58 3.40 1.67
C ASP A 187 -10.97 2.20 2.53
N LEU A 188 -12.22 1.75 2.48
CA LEU A 188 -12.74 0.73 3.41
C LEU A 188 -11.95 -0.61 3.32
N PRO A 189 -11.72 -1.22 2.15
CA PRO A 189 -10.85 -2.39 2.03
C PRO A 189 -9.44 -2.16 2.57
N LEU A 190 -8.85 -0.99 2.32
CA LEU A 190 -7.50 -0.63 2.78
C LEU A 190 -7.42 -0.54 4.30
N VAL A 191 -8.42 0.05 4.94
CA VAL A 191 -8.50 0.10 6.40
C VAL A 191 -8.48 -1.32 6.97
N LEU A 192 -9.25 -2.27 6.42
CA LEU A 192 -9.25 -3.65 6.91
C LEU A 192 -7.87 -4.32 6.80
N ILE A 193 -7.13 -4.05 5.72
CA ILE A 193 -5.76 -4.53 5.55
C ILE A 193 -4.84 -3.91 6.61
N VAL A 194 -4.96 -2.61 6.86
CA VAL A 194 -4.21 -1.91 7.92
C VAL A 194 -4.53 -2.48 9.31
N LEU A 195 -5.78 -2.82 9.60
CA LEU A 195 -6.18 -3.43 10.88
C LEU A 195 -5.56 -4.83 11.05
N GLU A 196 -5.51 -5.63 9.98
CA GLU A 196 -4.79 -6.90 9.97
C GLU A 196 -3.31 -6.71 10.29
N GLN A 197 -2.64 -5.79 9.59
CA GLN A 197 -1.20 -5.53 9.79
C GLN A 197 -0.92 -5.05 11.23
N SER A 198 -1.76 -4.15 11.76
CA SER A 198 -1.68 -3.69 13.14
C SER A 198 -1.78 -4.83 14.14
N LYS A 199 -2.70 -5.78 13.93
CA LYS A 199 -2.86 -6.96 14.79
C LYS A 199 -1.65 -7.89 14.72
N ARG A 200 -1.24 -8.25 13.50
CA ARG A 200 -0.12 -9.15 13.25
C ARG A 200 1.20 -8.61 13.82
N LEU A 201 1.46 -7.31 13.62
CA LEU A 201 2.66 -6.62 14.12
C LEU A 201 2.56 -6.15 15.58
N GLN A 202 1.45 -6.47 16.28
CA GLN A 202 1.19 -6.08 17.67
C GLN A 202 1.22 -4.57 17.92
N VAL A 203 0.89 -3.76 16.92
CA VAL A 203 0.83 -2.30 17.04
C VAL A 203 -0.58 -1.88 17.45
N ASN A 204 -0.76 -1.62 18.75
CA ASN A 204 -2.03 -1.18 19.33
C ASN A 204 -3.24 -2.08 18.93
N PRO A 205 -3.15 -3.41 19.16
CA PRO A 205 -4.12 -4.39 18.66
C PRO A 205 -5.54 -4.17 19.17
N LYS A 206 -5.70 -3.65 20.39
CA LYS A 206 -7.01 -3.31 20.96
C LYS A 206 -7.68 -2.16 20.22
N LYS A 207 -6.92 -1.15 19.76
CA LYS A 207 -7.50 -0.07 18.95
C LYS A 207 -7.94 -0.62 17.59
N ALA A 208 -7.19 -1.54 16.99
CA ALA A 208 -7.59 -2.16 15.73
C ALA A 208 -8.93 -2.92 15.85
N GLU A 209 -9.11 -3.71 16.90
CA GLU A 209 -10.39 -4.38 17.20
C GLU A 209 -11.52 -3.37 17.37
N ARG A 210 -11.31 -2.29 18.13
CA ARG A 210 -12.32 -1.24 18.32
C ARG A 210 -12.70 -0.54 17.02
N ILE A 211 -11.75 -0.30 16.12
CA ILE A 211 -12.03 0.28 14.80
C ILE A 211 -12.86 -0.70 13.98
N LEU A 212 -12.51 -1.99 13.99
CA LEU A 212 -13.29 -3.02 13.28
C LEU A 212 -14.73 -3.11 13.81
N ASP A 213 -14.91 -3.12 15.13
CA ASP A 213 -16.22 -3.17 15.77
C ASP A 213 -17.09 -1.96 15.37
N TYR A 214 -16.48 -0.77 15.30
CA TYR A 214 -17.16 0.44 14.83
C TYR A 214 -17.59 0.33 13.35
N LEU A 215 -16.74 -0.23 12.49
CA LEU A 215 -17.02 -0.39 11.06
C LEU A 215 -17.98 -1.56 10.74
N LEU A 216 -18.20 -2.48 11.68
CA LEU A 216 -18.95 -3.71 11.46
C LEU A 216 -20.37 -3.49 10.92
N PRO A 217 -21.19 -2.54 11.43
CA PRO A 217 -22.50 -2.27 10.87
C PRO A 217 -22.46 -1.85 9.40
N THR A 218 -21.52 -0.95 9.06
CA THR A 218 -21.31 -0.48 7.68
C THR A 218 -20.87 -1.64 6.79
N LEU A 219 -19.88 -2.43 7.20
CA LEU A 219 -19.38 -3.59 6.46
C LEU A 219 -20.48 -4.61 6.16
N LEU A 220 -21.31 -4.94 7.15
CA LEU A 220 -22.38 -5.92 6.98
C LEU A 220 -23.53 -5.41 6.09
N SER A 221 -23.64 -4.09 5.92
CA SER A 221 -24.66 -3.45 5.08
C SER A 221 -24.22 -3.27 3.62
N ILE A 222 -22.92 -3.24 3.35
CA ILE A 222 -22.38 -3.00 2.01
C ILE A 222 -22.41 -4.29 1.20
N PHE A 223 -23.05 -4.23 0.02
CA PHE A 223 -22.95 -5.27 -0.99
C PHE A 223 -22.62 -4.61 -2.33
N PRO A 224 -21.33 -4.61 -2.75
CA PRO A 224 -20.92 -3.87 -3.93
C PRO A 224 -21.64 -4.34 -5.20
N SER A 225 -21.97 -3.40 -6.07
CA SER A 225 -22.59 -3.65 -7.38
C SER A 225 -21.57 -4.21 -8.37
N LEU A 226 -20.34 -3.69 -8.37
CA LEU A 226 -19.28 -4.16 -9.26
C LEU A 226 -18.59 -5.41 -8.70
N HIS A 227 -18.40 -6.43 -9.56
CA HIS A 227 -17.71 -7.66 -9.18
C HIS A 227 -16.27 -7.40 -8.72
N SER A 228 -15.59 -6.44 -9.36
CA SER A 228 -14.25 -5.99 -8.97
C SER A 228 -14.23 -5.34 -7.57
N ASN A 229 -15.24 -4.55 -7.22
CA ASN A 229 -15.38 -4.00 -5.87
C ASN A 229 -15.74 -5.08 -4.85
N ARG A 230 -16.58 -6.08 -5.21
CA ARG A 230 -16.83 -7.25 -4.34
C ARG A 230 -15.53 -7.98 -4.04
N LEU A 231 -14.70 -8.23 -5.05
CA LEU A 231 -13.40 -8.88 -4.89
C LEU A 231 -12.47 -8.06 -3.99
N TYR A 232 -12.45 -6.74 -4.17
CA TYR A 232 -11.58 -5.88 -3.37
C TYR A 232 -12.03 -5.78 -1.91
N LEU A 233 -13.34 -5.64 -1.65
CA LEU A 233 -13.87 -5.71 -0.29
C LEU A 233 -13.63 -7.08 0.35
N LEU A 234 -13.82 -8.16 -0.42
CA LEU A 234 -13.53 -9.51 0.03
C LEU A 234 -12.07 -9.66 0.44
N LEU A 235 -11.12 -9.10 -0.32
CA LEU A 235 -9.70 -9.10 0.03
C LEU A 235 -9.47 -8.44 1.40
N GLY A 236 -10.03 -7.25 1.64
CA GLY A 236 -9.91 -6.56 2.92
C GLY A 236 -10.50 -7.39 4.08
N ILE A 237 -11.69 -7.95 3.87
CA ILE A 237 -12.37 -8.79 4.87
C ILE A 237 -11.59 -10.07 5.16
N GLU A 238 -11.16 -10.80 4.13
CA GLU A 238 -10.38 -12.03 4.31
C GLU A 238 -9.02 -11.73 4.96
N SER A 239 -8.43 -10.55 4.75
CA SER A 239 -7.23 -10.10 5.45
C SER A 239 -7.48 -10.00 6.96
N VAL A 240 -8.44 -9.17 7.39
CA VAL A 240 -8.68 -8.96 8.82
C VAL A 240 -9.11 -10.23 9.56
N LEU A 241 -9.83 -11.14 8.88
CA LEU A 241 -10.28 -12.42 9.44
C LEU A 241 -9.14 -13.43 9.71
N LYS A 242 -7.91 -13.16 9.25
CA LYS A 242 -6.72 -13.94 9.64
C LYS A 242 -6.34 -13.71 11.10
N GLU A 243 -6.54 -12.48 11.58
CA GLU A 243 -6.05 -12.02 12.89
C GLU A 243 -7.17 -11.68 13.89
N ILE A 244 -8.39 -11.43 13.42
CA ILE A 244 -9.56 -11.11 14.26
C ILE A 244 -10.72 -12.04 13.88
N ASP A 245 -11.17 -12.86 14.83
CA ASP A 245 -12.34 -13.72 14.61
C ASP A 245 -13.66 -12.94 14.72
N GLN A 246 -14.39 -12.87 13.61
CA GLN A 246 -15.68 -12.19 13.51
C GLN A 246 -16.68 -13.04 12.71
N PRO A 247 -17.56 -13.83 13.37
CA PRO A 247 -18.43 -14.80 12.70
C PRO A 247 -19.38 -14.17 11.66
N TYR A 248 -19.93 -12.99 11.96
CA TYR A 248 -20.83 -12.28 11.05
C TYR A 248 -20.10 -11.81 9.78
N LEU A 249 -18.89 -11.28 9.96
CA LEU A 249 -18.07 -10.83 8.84
C LEU A 249 -17.59 -12.01 7.99
N ARG A 250 -17.28 -13.16 8.61
CA ARG A 250 -16.96 -14.41 7.90
C ARG A 250 -18.13 -14.89 7.03
N LYS A 251 -19.37 -14.82 7.55
CA LYS A 251 -20.57 -15.14 6.77
C LYS A 251 -20.77 -14.18 5.60
N HIS A 252 -20.53 -12.88 5.82
CA HIS A 252 -20.61 -11.87 4.77
C HIS A 252 -19.55 -12.10 3.67
N ALA A 253 -18.32 -12.43 4.04
CA ALA A 253 -17.24 -12.80 3.10
C ALA A 253 -17.65 -13.97 2.19
N MET A 254 -18.24 -15.02 2.77
CA MET A 254 -18.75 -16.17 1.98
C MET A 254 -19.85 -15.76 1.01
N PHE A 255 -20.69 -14.80 1.38
CA PHE A 255 -21.74 -14.27 0.51
C PHE A 255 -21.16 -13.49 -0.67
N LEU A 256 -20.21 -12.57 -0.41
CA LEU A 256 -19.49 -11.84 -1.46
C LEU A 256 -18.79 -12.81 -2.43
N LYS A 257 -18.04 -13.77 -1.89
CA LYS A 257 -17.28 -14.75 -2.69
C LYS A 257 -18.13 -15.57 -3.65
N ARG A 258 -19.33 -15.97 -3.24
CA ARG A 258 -20.28 -16.72 -4.08
C ARG A 258 -20.96 -15.88 -5.16
N SER A 259 -20.88 -14.56 -5.05
CA SER A 259 -21.52 -13.60 -5.95
C SER A 259 -20.55 -12.94 -6.94
N ILE A 260 -19.32 -13.45 -7.03
CA ILE A 260 -18.32 -13.02 -8.01
C ILE A 260 -18.29 -14.06 -9.12
N ASP A 261 -18.87 -13.72 -10.27
CA ASP A 261 -18.64 -14.44 -11.52
C ASP A 261 -17.21 -14.13 -12.01
N MET A 262 -16.40 -15.16 -12.27
CA MET A 262 -15.05 -15.08 -12.84
C MET A 262 -15.05 -15.45 -14.32
#